data_AF-A0A1R3FGU0-F1
#
_entry.id   AF-A0A1R3FGU0-F1
#
_cell.length_a   1.000
_cell.length_b   1.000
_cell.length_c   1.000
_cell.angle_alpha   90.00
_cell.angle_beta   90.00
_cell.angle_gamma   90.00
#
_symmetry.space_group_name_H-M   'P 1'
#
loop_
_entity.id
_entity.type
_entity.pdbx_description
1 polymer ?
#
loop_
_entity_poly.entity_id
_entity_poly.type
_entity_poly.pdbx_seq_one_letter_code
_entity_poly.pdbx_strand_id
1 'polypeptide(L)'
;MRIVAVTACPTGIAHTYMAADALNKTAPKFNVSIKVETQGAMGIENLLTAQDITLADKVLIVSDIDIEQPSRFDPAKTLFIPMEEVLLSVDKVFIKHCRT
;
A
#
# COMPACT_ATOMS: atom_id res chain seq x y z
N MET A 1 -6.55 1.34 13.72
CA MET A 1 -5.26 1.78 13.12
C MET A 1 -5.52 2.29 11.71
N ARG A 2 -4.83 3.35 11.29
CA ARG A 2 -4.90 3.93 9.94
C ARG A 2 -3.64 3.60 9.17
N ILE A 3 -3.80 3.03 8.00
CA ILE A 3 -2.71 2.69 7.08
C ILE A 3 -2.93 3.42 5.78
N VAL A 4 -1.84 3.86 5.18
CA VAL A 4 -1.82 4.23 3.77
C VAL A 4 -0.91 3.27 3.02
N ALA A 5 -1.26 2.95 1.78
CA ALA A 5 -0.46 2.07 0.95
C ALA A 5 -0.26 2.67 -0.44
N VAL A 6 0.85 2.32 -1.07
CA VAL A 6 1.14 2.62 -2.47
C VAL A 6 1.36 1.29 -3.17
N THR A 7 0.65 1.02 -4.26
CA THR A 7 0.91 -0.15 -5.11
C THR A 7 1.53 0.29 -6.42
N ALA A 8 2.61 -0.37 -6.86
CA ALA A 8 3.19 -0.10 -8.18
C ALA A 8 3.88 -1.33 -8.80
N CYS A 9 3.62 -1.61 -10.07
CA CYS A 9 4.16 -2.76 -10.80
C CYS A 9 4.71 -2.33 -12.16
N PRO A 10 5.92 -2.77 -12.57
CA PRO A 10 6.49 -2.42 -13.87
C PRO A 10 5.76 -3.08 -15.04
N THR A 11 5.18 -4.26 -14.83
CA THR A 11 4.61 -5.14 -15.86
C THR A 11 3.18 -4.79 -16.27
N GLY A 12 2.64 -3.66 -15.79
CA GLY A 12 1.35 -3.12 -16.17
C GLY A 12 0.43 -2.82 -14.99
N ILE A 13 -0.82 -2.46 -15.31
CA ILE A 13 -1.81 -1.98 -14.32
C ILE A 13 -2.52 -3.11 -13.55
N ALA A 14 -2.51 -4.34 -14.07
CA ALA A 14 -3.30 -5.44 -13.53
C ALA A 14 -2.91 -5.78 -12.08
N HIS A 15 -1.62 -6.06 -11.84
CA HIS A 15 -1.15 -6.38 -10.50
C HIS A 15 -1.26 -5.20 -9.53
N THR A 16 -1.05 -3.96 -10.02
CA THR A 16 -1.26 -2.74 -9.24
C THR A 16 -2.67 -2.66 -8.67
N TYR A 17 -3.69 -2.87 -9.50
CA TYR A 17 -5.09 -2.87 -9.05
C TYR A 17 -5.45 -4.10 -8.23
N MET A 18 -4.96 -5.29 -8.61
CA MET A 18 -5.22 -6.52 -7.85
C MET A 18 -4.69 -6.42 -6.42
N ALA A 19 -3.48 -5.89 -6.25
CA ALA A 19 -2.90 -5.66 -4.93
C ALA A 19 -3.71 -4.60 -4.15
N ALA A 20 -4.11 -3.50 -4.80
CA ALA A 20 -4.88 -2.46 -4.15
C ALA A 20 -6.27 -2.95 -3.68
N ASP A 21 -6.95 -3.73 -4.51
CA ASP A 21 -8.24 -4.34 -4.19
C ASP A 21 -8.09 -5.38 -3.07
N ALA A 22 -7.05 -6.22 -3.11
CA ALA A 22 -6.76 -7.20 -2.06
C ALA A 22 -6.51 -6.54 -0.70
N LEU A 23 -5.76 -5.43 -0.67
CA LEU A 23 -5.50 -4.63 0.53
C LEU A 23 -6.80 -4.03 1.08
N ASN A 24 -7.60 -3.38 0.23
CA ASN A 24 -8.87 -2.77 0.62
C ASN A 24 -9.88 -3.80 1.17
N LYS A 25 -9.96 -4.99 0.55
CA LYS A 25 -10.85 -6.07 1.00
C LYS A 25 -10.41 -6.73 2.30
N THR A 26 -9.11 -6.74 2.57
CA THR A 26 -8.54 -7.43 3.73
C THR A 26 -8.45 -6.54 4.97
N ALA A 27 -8.14 -5.25 4.81
CA ALA A 27 -8.06 -4.29 5.91
C ALA A 27 -9.25 -4.31 6.91
N PRO A 28 -10.53 -4.34 6.49
CA PRO A 28 -11.65 -4.37 7.42
C PRO A 28 -11.69 -5.64 8.27
N LYS A 29 -11.16 -6.77 7.78
CA LYS A 29 -11.08 -8.03 8.56
C LYS A 29 -10.17 -7.89 9.79
N PHE A 30 -9.21 -6.98 9.73
CA PHE A 30 -8.26 -6.68 10.80
C PHE A 30 -8.62 -5.42 11.59
N ASN A 31 -9.82 -4.87 11.39
CA ASN A 31 -10.26 -3.60 12.00
C ASN A 31 -9.30 -2.42 11.71
N VAL A 32 -8.71 -2.44 10.50
CA VAL A 32 -7.79 -1.42 10.00
C VAL A 32 -8.50 -0.61 8.91
N SER A 33 -8.34 0.72 8.95
CA SER A 33 -8.74 1.59 7.85
C SER A 33 -7.54 1.79 6.93
N ILE A 34 -7.70 1.54 5.64
CA ILE A 34 -6.65 1.67 4.64
C ILE A 34 -7.08 2.63 3.52
N LYS A 35 -6.12 3.41 3.01
CA LYS A 35 -6.23 4.10 1.72
C LYS A 35 -5.08 3.65 0.83
N VAL A 36 -5.37 3.36 -0.43
CA VAL A 36 -4.39 2.84 -1.37
C VAL A 36 -4.26 3.78 -2.57
N GLU A 37 -3.05 4.29 -2.79
CA GLU A 37 -2.63 4.97 -4.01
C GLU A 37 -2.08 3.93 -4.99
N THR A 38 -2.48 4.02 -6.25
CA THR A 38 -2.07 3.10 -7.31
C THR A 38 -1.21 3.86 -8.30
N GLN A 39 0.02 3.40 -8.53
CA GLN A 39 0.93 3.97 -9.51
C GLN A 39 1.20 2.93 -10.60
N GLY A 40 0.77 3.21 -11.81
CA GLY A 40 0.93 2.29 -12.95
C GLY A 40 1.27 3.03 -14.23
N ALA A 41 1.17 2.32 -15.36
CA ALA A 41 1.45 2.90 -16.67
C ALA A 41 0.55 4.09 -17.04
N MET A 42 -0.62 4.23 -16.40
CA MET A 42 -1.55 5.35 -16.58
C MET A 42 -1.24 6.55 -15.67
N GLY A 43 -0.19 6.47 -14.85
CA GLY A 43 0.18 7.47 -13.85
C GLY A 43 -0.31 7.11 -12.44
N ILE A 44 -0.42 8.14 -11.60
CA ILE A 44 -0.86 8.01 -10.21
C ILE A 44 -2.37 8.21 -10.10
N GLU A 45 -3.04 7.26 -9.48
CA GLU A 45 -4.46 7.32 -9.15
C GLU A 45 -4.66 7.13 -7.64
N ASN A 46 -5.79 7.67 -7.14
CA ASN A 46 -6.09 7.68 -5.70
C ASN A 46 -4.97 8.29 -4.86
N LEU A 47 -4.33 9.35 -5.39
CA LEU A 47 -3.22 10.06 -4.77
C LEU A 47 -3.51 10.34 -3.29
N LEU A 48 -2.60 9.89 -2.42
CA LEU A 48 -2.69 10.13 -0.99
C LEU A 48 -2.45 11.61 -0.70
N THR A 49 -3.36 12.20 0.07
CA THR A 49 -3.20 13.58 0.52
C THR A 49 -2.16 13.66 1.64
N ALA A 50 -1.57 14.84 1.83
CA ALA A 50 -0.66 15.07 2.96
C ALA A 50 -1.31 14.76 4.32
N GLN A 51 -2.63 14.99 4.45
CA GLN A 51 -3.39 14.64 5.65
C GLN A 51 -3.48 13.12 5.84
N ASP A 52 -3.72 12.36 4.78
CA ASP A 52 -3.76 10.90 4.85
C ASP A 52 -2.44 10.32 5.34
N ILE A 53 -1.33 10.81 4.80
CA ILE A 53 0.02 10.37 5.16
C ILE A 53 0.36 10.76 6.60
N THR A 54 0.00 11.98 7.02
CA THR A 54 0.27 12.47 8.38
C THR A 54 -0.52 11.69 9.43
N LEU A 55 -1.79 11.39 9.14
CA LEU A 55 -2.68 10.64 10.03
C LEU A 55 -2.43 9.12 10.00
N ALA A 56 -1.56 8.64 9.11
CA ALA A 56 -1.21 7.24 9.02
C ALA A 56 -0.30 6.81 10.18
N ASP A 57 -0.67 5.69 10.78
CA ASP A 57 0.18 4.99 11.74
C ASP A 57 1.31 4.26 11.02
N LYS A 58 1.02 3.71 9.83
CA LYS A 58 1.96 2.97 8.97
C LYS A 58 1.75 3.27 7.50
N VAL A 59 2.84 3.22 6.74
CA VAL A 59 2.86 3.33 5.27
C VAL A 59 3.31 1.99 4.69
N LEU A 60 2.53 1.40 3.79
CA LEU A 60 2.90 0.17 3.07
C LEU A 60 3.24 0.51 1.62
N ILE A 61 4.51 0.39 1.24
CA ILE A 61 4.93 0.50 -0.15
C ILE A 61 4.97 -0.92 -0.72
N VAL A 62 3.96 -1.26 -1.52
CA VAL A 62 3.79 -2.55 -2.16
C VAL A 62 4.23 -2.43 -3.62
N SER A 63 5.52 -2.61 -3.88
CA SER A 63 6.04 -2.39 -5.22
C SER A 63 7.27 -3.23 -5.52
N ASP A 64 7.39 -3.58 -6.81
CA ASP A 64 8.58 -4.20 -7.38
C ASP A 64 9.50 -3.17 -8.08
N ILE A 65 9.16 -1.88 -8.00
CA ILE A 65 9.93 -0.74 -8.55
C ILE A 65 9.98 0.42 -7.55
N ASP A 66 10.81 1.41 -7.85
CA ASP A 66 10.74 2.70 -7.16
C ASP A 66 9.42 3.40 -7.45
N ILE A 67 8.77 3.87 -6.38
CA ILE A 67 7.54 4.65 -6.48
C ILE A 67 7.82 6.11 -6.79
N GLU A 68 6.84 6.80 -7.35
CA GLU A 68 6.86 8.24 -7.52
C GLU A 68 6.61 8.96 -6.19
N GLN A 69 7.34 10.07 -6.01
CA GLN A 69 7.25 10.95 -4.84
C GLN A 69 7.47 10.23 -3.49
N PRO A 70 8.55 9.44 -3.33
CA PRO A 70 8.80 8.69 -2.10
C PRO A 70 9.10 9.62 -0.91
N SER A 71 9.58 10.84 -1.18
CA SER A 71 9.89 11.86 -0.16
C SER A 71 8.68 12.33 0.65
N ARG A 72 7.45 12.01 0.22
CA ARG A 72 6.22 12.30 0.98
C ARG A 72 6.07 11.41 2.22
N PHE A 73 6.70 10.24 2.23
CA PHE A 73 6.51 9.22 3.27
C PHE A 73 7.66 9.25 4.27
N ASP A 74 7.31 9.14 5.55
CA ASP A 74 8.29 9.07 6.63
C ASP A 74 8.94 7.68 6.66
N PRO A 75 10.28 7.57 6.55
CA PRO A 75 10.96 6.28 6.47
C PRO A 75 10.82 5.44 7.75
N ALA A 76 10.56 6.04 8.93
CA ALA A 76 10.38 5.29 10.17
C ALA A 76 9.03 4.58 10.25
N LYS A 77 8.02 5.06 9.51
CA LYS A 77 6.69 4.43 9.41
C LYS A 77 6.50 3.57 8.16
N THR A 78 7.46 3.61 7.24
CA THR A 78 7.34 3.01 5.92
C THR A 78 7.85 1.57 5.90
N LEU A 79 7.06 0.68 5.30
CA LEU A 79 7.37 -0.72 5.12
C LEU A 79 7.33 -1.05 3.62
N PHE A 80 8.43 -1.57 3.11
CA PHE A 80 8.53 -2.04 1.73
C PHE A 80 8.16 -3.52 1.68
N ILE A 81 7.24 -3.85 0.76
CA ILE A 81 6.68 -5.18 0.60
C ILE A 81 6.69 -5.53 -0.89
N PRO A 82 7.21 -6.69 -1.29
CA PRO A 82 7.15 -7.11 -2.68
C PRO A 82 5.70 -7.38 -3.09
N MET A 83 5.35 -7.09 -4.34
CA MET A 83 3.96 -7.21 -4.80
C MET A 83 3.45 -8.65 -4.73
N GLU A 84 4.34 -9.62 -4.99
CA GLU A 84 4.04 -11.05 -4.91
C GLU A 84 3.51 -11.47 -3.52
N GLU A 85 4.06 -10.92 -2.44
CA GLU A 85 3.65 -11.27 -1.07
C GLU A 85 2.20 -10.85 -0.79
N VAL A 86 1.79 -9.70 -1.32
CA VAL A 86 0.41 -9.20 -1.20
C VAL A 86 -0.55 -10.05 -2.04
N LEU A 87 -0.16 -10.40 -3.28
CA LEU A 87 -1.01 -11.19 -4.16
C LEU A 87 -1.17 -12.65 -3.69
N LEU A 88 -0.13 -13.23 -3.09
CA LEU A 88 -0.19 -14.60 -2.57
C LEU A 88 -0.83 -14.71 -1.19
N SER A 89 -0.60 -13.73 -0.31
CA SER A 89 -0.98 -13.84 1.11
C SER A 89 -1.13 -12.48 1.79
N VAL A 90 -2.06 -11.65 1.30
CA VAL A 90 -2.39 -10.36 1.92
C VAL A 90 -2.69 -10.46 3.43
N ASP A 91 -3.38 -11.51 3.89
CA ASP A 91 -3.67 -11.69 5.32
C ASP A 91 -2.38 -11.79 6.16
N LYS A 92 -1.32 -12.43 5.64
CA LYS A 92 -0.02 -12.52 6.35
C LYS A 92 0.64 -11.15 6.48
N VAL A 93 0.52 -10.30 5.46
CA VAL A 93 1.02 -8.93 5.51
C VAL A 93 0.37 -8.15 6.65
N PHE A 94 -0.96 -8.24 6.77
CA PHE A 94 -1.66 -7.60 7.88
C PHE A 94 -1.30 -8.22 9.24
N ILE A 95 -1.19 -9.54 9.36
CA ILE A 95 -0.81 -10.18 10.62
C ILE A 95 0.60 -9.76 11.06
N LYS A 96 1.55 -9.71 10.14
CA LYS A 96 2.96 -9.43 10.43
C LYS A 96 3.21 -7.96 10.75
N HIS A 97 2.51 -7.05 10.06
CA HIS A 97 2.82 -5.62 10.11
C HIS A 97 1.77 -4.76 10.80
N CYS A 98 0.55 -5.28 10.98
CA CYS A 98 -0.60 -4.51 11.47
C CYS A 98 -1.16 -5.03 12.80
N ARG A 99 -0.64 -6.14 13.31
CA ARG A 99 -1.02 -6.72 14.61
C ARG A 99 0.05 -6.37 15.65
N THR A 100 -0.17 -5.26 16.34
CA THR A 100 0.57 -4.85 17.55
C THR A 100 -0.42 -4.52 18.65
#